data_AF-A0A4Y9JC66-F1
#
_entry.id   AF-A0A4Y9JC66-F1
#
_cell.length_a   1.000
_cell.length_b   1.000
_cell.length_c   1.000
_cell.angle_alpha   90.00
_cell.angle_beta   90.00
_cell.angle_gamma   90.00
#
_symmetry.space_group_name_H-M   'P 1'
#
loop_
_entity.id
_entity.type
_entity.pdbx_description
1 polymer ?
#
loop_
_entity_poly.entity_id
_entity_poly.type
_entity_poly.pdbx_seq_one_letter_code
_entity_poly.pdbx_strand_id
1 'polypeptide(L)'
;MKKYTLLAMSLLAVLTLSTGCSMKTPKTSSSSSVSSSQVSTSSSSSTDSTSSVAVASSSEAPAAEPVTDPANAIQNNNTGVTLDSGQDTINYANSILGDKGWTVLEDNYNRTDSIPYNLLQGTDGSLCRVYQNGVILDMDDTVVHQP
;
A
#
# COMPACT_ATOMS: atom_id res chain seq x y z
N MET A 1 25.57 33.53 -25.09
CA MET A 1 25.48 34.38 -23.89
C MET A 1 24.21 34.00 -23.15
N LYS A 2 24.27 33.56 -21.89
CA LYS A 2 23.08 33.16 -21.12
C LYS A 2 22.69 34.31 -20.20
N LYS A 3 21.43 34.74 -20.22
CA LYS A 3 20.89 35.75 -19.30
C LYS A 3 19.75 35.12 -18.50
N TYR A 4 20.02 34.79 -17.24
CA TYR A 4 19.00 34.46 -16.26
C TYR A 4 18.62 35.75 -15.55
N THR A 5 17.34 36.13 -15.60
CA THR A 5 16.80 37.18 -14.75
C THR A 5 15.59 36.62 -14.03
N LEU A 6 15.82 36.11 -12.82
CA LEU A 6 14.78 35.78 -11.86
C LEU A 6 14.03 37.07 -11.49
N LEU A 7 12.70 37.06 -11.63
CA LEU A 7 11.83 38.05 -11.01
C LEU A 7 11.13 37.40 -9.82
N ALA A 8 11.77 37.47 -8.66
CA ALA A 8 11.12 37.19 -7.39
C ALA A 8 10.31 38.42 -6.95
N MET A 9 8.99 38.28 -6.91
CA MET A 9 8.05 39.17 -6.25
C MET A 9 7.26 38.28 -5.27
N SER A 10 7.50 38.42 -3.97
CA SER A 10 6.84 39.41 -3.09
C SER A 10 5.43 38.95 -2.73
N LEU A 11 4.94 38.93 -1.49
CA LEU A 11 5.48 39.10 -0.15
C LEU A 11 4.25 38.85 0.74
N LEU A 12 4.33 37.89 1.66
CA LEU A 12 3.63 37.85 2.95
C LEU A 12 2.14 38.26 3.03
N ALA A 13 1.26 37.27 3.26
CA ALA A 13 -0.04 37.47 3.92
C ALA A 13 -0.28 36.37 4.96
N VAL A 14 0.38 36.48 6.13
CA VAL A 14 0.13 35.61 7.28
C VAL A 14 -1.15 36.08 7.99
N LEU A 15 -2.25 35.38 7.74
CA LEU A 15 -3.53 35.59 8.43
C LEU A 15 -3.71 34.55 9.54
N THR A 16 -3.10 34.84 10.69
CA THR A 16 -3.42 34.15 11.94
C THR A 16 -4.71 34.75 12.53
N LEU A 17 -5.79 33.97 12.58
CA LEU A 17 -6.87 34.20 13.54
C LEU A 17 -7.07 32.95 14.42
N SER A 18 -7.38 33.22 15.68
CA SER A 18 -7.27 32.29 16.80
C SER A 18 -8.62 31.75 17.28
N THR A 19 -8.53 30.88 18.29
CA THR A 19 -9.45 30.75 19.46
C THR A 19 -10.32 29.48 19.48
N GLY A 20 -10.23 28.69 20.56
CA GLY A 20 -11.23 27.64 20.87
C GLY A 20 -10.79 26.60 21.92
N CYS A 21 -11.44 26.59 23.09
CA CYS A 21 -11.28 25.60 24.16
C CYS A 21 -12.67 25.23 24.75
N SER A 22 -12.91 24.10 25.42
CA SER A 22 -11.99 23.09 26.00
C SER A 22 -12.39 21.66 25.55
N MET A 23 -11.93 20.51 26.08
CA MET A 23 -11.93 20.06 27.49
C MET A 23 -10.86 18.97 27.77
N LYS A 24 -10.27 19.02 28.97
CA LYS A 24 -9.71 17.85 29.66
C LYS A 24 -10.69 17.40 30.74
N THR A 25 -10.98 16.09 30.81
CA THR A 25 -11.52 15.44 32.01
C THR A 25 -10.72 14.16 32.30
N PRO A 26 -10.38 13.88 33.58
CA PRO A 26 -9.50 12.77 33.93
C PRO A 26 -10.25 11.49 34.38
N LYS A 27 -9.63 10.34 34.05
CA LYS A 27 -9.42 9.16 34.91
C LYS A 27 -10.62 8.49 35.62
N THR A 28 -10.87 7.23 35.24
CA THR A 28 -11.39 6.13 36.07
C THR A 28 -10.91 4.83 35.38
N SER A 29 -9.89 4.10 35.87
CA SER A 29 -9.91 3.17 37.02
C SER A 29 -10.91 2.01 36.78
N SER A 30 -10.50 0.92 36.13
CA SER A 30 -9.95 -0.30 36.77
C SER A 30 -10.98 -1.44 36.90
N SER A 31 -10.83 -2.53 36.15
CA SER A 31 -10.69 -3.88 36.72
C SER A 31 -10.49 -4.97 35.66
N SER A 32 -9.60 -5.90 36.00
CA SER A 32 -9.21 -7.12 35.31
C SER A 32 -10.33 -8.14 35.09
N SER A 33 -10.18 -8.97 34.05
CA SER A 33 -10.37 -10.41 34.19
C SER A 33 -9.35 -11.20 33.36
N VAL A 34 -8.52 -11.98 34.06
CA VAL A 34 -7.68 -13.02 33.45
C VAL A 34 -8.56 -14.22 33.09
N SER A 35 -8.25 -14.90 31.98
CA SER A 35 -8.71 -16.27 31.75
C SER A 35 -7.70 -17.02 30.88
N SER A 36 -6.85 -17.75 31.58
CA SER A 36 -6.00 -18.80 31.03
C SER A 36 -6.85 -20.00 30.61
N SER A 37 -6.66 -20.50 29.40
CA SER A 37 -7.04 -21.86 29.01
C SER A 37 -5.96 -22.45 28.12
N GLN A 38 -5.09 -23.25 28.72
CA GLN A 38 -4.18 -24.12 27.98
C GLN A 38 -4.97 -25.31 27.44
N VAL A 39 -4.66 -25.76 26.22
CA VAL A 39 -4.82 -27.17 25.88
C VAL A 39 -3.58 -27.62 25.11
N SER A 40 -2.98 -28.71 25.57
CA SER A 40 -1.90 -29.40 24.87
C SER A 40 -2.31 -30.87 24.77
N THR A 41 -2.43 -31.38 23.56
CA THR A 41 -2.54 -32.81 23.29
C THR A 41 -1.60 -33.14 22.13
N SER A 42 -0.48 -33.76 22.48
CA SER A 42 0.54 -34.28 21.57
C SER A 42 0.10 -35.61 20.93
N SER A 43 1.01 -36.25 20.18
CA SER A 43 0.94 -37.57 19.51
C SER A 43 0.29 -37.55 18.10
N SER A 44 0.84 -38.21 17.07
CA SER A 44 2.11 -38.96 17.00
C SER A 44 2.73 -39.01 15.60
N SER A 45 4.02 -39.35 15.58
CA SER A 45 4.88 -39.62 14.42
C SER A 45 4.41 -40.75 13.50
N SER A 46 4.84 -40.72 12.22
CA SER A 46 5.68 -41.77 11.62
C SER A 46 6.40 -41.28 10.35
N THR A 47 7.61 -41.78 10.13
CA THR A 47 8.54 -41.44 9.03
C THR A 47 8.52 -42.50 7.91
N ASP A 48 9.42 -42.30 6.93
CA ASP A 48 9.89 -43.26 5.91
C ASP A 48 9.01 -43.47 4.65
N SER A 49 9.55 -43.61 3.42
CA SER A 49 10.95 -43.78 2.99
C SER A 49 11.30 -43.08 1.64
N THR A 50 12.54 -42.58 1.56
CA THR A 50 13.57 -42.85 0.51
C THR A 50 13.12 -43.07 -0.96
N SER A 51 13.56 -42.20 -1.90
CA SER A 51 14.81 -42.43 -2.66
C SER A 51 15.06 -41.38 -3.76
N SER A 52 16.33 -41.26 -4.17
CA SER A 52 16.88 -40.25 -5.09
C SER A 52 16.81 -40.62 -6.57
N VAL A 53 16.64 -39.62 -7.45
CA VAL A 53 17.35 -39.54 -8.74
C VAL A 53 17.69 -38.09 -9.06
N ALA A 54 18.96 -37.82 -9.38
CA ALA A 54 19.41 -36.55 -9.91
C ALA A 54 19.48 -36.62 -11.43
N VAL A 55 18.93 -35.61 -12.12
CA VAL A 55 19.28 -35.30 -13.51
C VAL A 55 19.41 -33.78 -13.65
N ALA A 56 20.62 -33.32 -13.96
CA ALA A 56 20.83 -31.96 -14.43
C ALA A 56 20.49 -31.90 -15.92
N SER A 57 19.76 -30.87 -16.34
CA SER A 57 19.76 -30.45 -17.74
C SER A 57 19.42 -28.97 -17.83
N SER A 58 20.37 -28.18 -18.33
CA SER A 58 20.17 -26.76 -18.55
C SER A 58 19.21 -26.55 -19.72
N SER A 59 18.20 -25.72 -19.51
CA SER A 59 17.49 -25.02 -20.59
C SER A 59 17.03 -23.69 -20.05
N GLU A 60 17.85 -22.68 -20.31
CA GLU A 60 17.53 -21.27 -20.13
C GLU A 60 16.42 -20.91 -21.13
N ALA A 61 15.17 -21.03 -20.69
CA ALA A 61 14.07 -20.30 -21.29
C ALA A 61 13.98 -18.97 -20.55
N PRO A 62 13.85 -17.82 -21.25
CA PRO A 62 13.46 -16.60 -20.56
C PRO A 62 12.11 -16.89 -19.91
N ALA A 63 12.03 -16.71 -18.59
CA ALA A 63 10.74 -16.65 -17.93
C ALA A 63 9.98 -15.51 -18.60
N ALA A 64 8.97 -15.87 -19.39
CA ALA A 64 7.96 -14.91 -19.77
C ALA A 64 7.26 -14.55 -18.46
N GLU A 65 7.70 -13.45 -17.84
CA GLU A 65 6.94 -12.75 -16.82
C GLU A 65 5.48 -12.76 -17.29
N PRO A 66 4.53 -13.24 -16.47
CA PRO A 66 3.14 -13.14 -16.86
C PRO A 66 2.84 -11.66 -17.00
N VAL A 67 2.74 -11.19 -18.25
CA VAL A 67 2.40 -9.81 -18.56
C VAL A 67 0.95 -9.64 -18.14
N THR A 68 0.77 -9.33 -16.86
CA THR A 68 -0.52 -9.18 -16.24
C THR A 68 -1.21 -8.01 -16.91
N ASP A 69 -2.26 -8.31 -17.66
CA ASP A 69 -3.10 -7.29 -18.30
C ASP A 69 -3.63 -6.35 -17.20
N PRO A 70 -3.20 -5.07 -17.18
CA PRO A 70 -3.54 -4.16 -16.09
C PRO A 70 -5.05 -3.95 -16.02
N ALA A 71 -5.76 -4.02 -17.14
CA ALA A 71 -7.22 -3.87 -17.17
C ALA A 71 -7.92 -5.03 -16.44
N ASN A 72 -7.41 -6.26 -16.56
CA ASN A 72 -7.95 -7.42 -15.84
C ASN A 72 -7.55 -7.38 -14.35
N ALA A 73 -6.33 -6.94 -14.03
CA ALA A 73 -5.86 -6.81 -12.66
C ALA A 73 -6.74 -5.86 -11.84
N ILE A 74 -7.00 -4.65 -12.33
CA ILE A 74 -7.79 -3.63 -11.61
C ILE A 74 -9.29 -3.97 -11.52
N GLN A 75 -9.80 -4.86 -12.38
CA GLN A 75 -11.19 -5.33 -12.35
C GLN A 75 -11.42 -6.53 -11.42
N ASN A 76 -10.36 -7.16 -10.90
CA ASN A 76 -10.51 -8.31 -10.01
C ASN A 76 -10.97 -7.86 -8.61
N ASN A 77 -12.21 -8.17 -8.24
CA ASN A 77 -12.78 -7.86 -6.93
C ASN A 77 -12.49 -8.95 -5.86
N ASN A 78 -11.83 -10.05 -6.24
CA ASN A 78 -11.57 -11.21 -5.38
C ASN A 78 -10.07 -11.32 -5.01
N THR A 79 -9.40 -10.20 -4.73
CA THR A 79 -7.99 -10.17 -4.29
C THR A 79 -7.82 -10.41 -2.78
N GLY A 80 -8.90 -10.37 -1.99
CA GLY A 80 -8.82 -10.38 -0.53
C GLY A 80 -8.34 -9.05 0.09
N VAL A 81 -8.08 -8.04 -0.74
CA VAL A 81 -7.74 -6.68 -0.33
C VAL A 81 -8.87 -5.74 -0.74
N THR A 82 -9.31 -4.88 0.18
CA THR A 82 -10.22 -3.76 -0.11
C THR A 82 -9.74 -2.58 0.70
N LEU A 83 -9.23 -1.57 0.00
CA LEU A 83 -8.68 -0.35 0.58
C LEU A 83 -9.73 0.75 0.67
N ASP A 84 -9.62 1.56 1.71
CA ASP A 84 -10.25 2.87 1.81
C ASP A 84 -9.28 3.96 1.31
N SER A 85 -9.83 5.13 0.99
CA SER A 85 -9.06 6.26 0.46
C SER A 85 -8.10 6.87 1.49
N GLY A 86 -7.08 7.59 1.03
CA GLY A 86 -6.17 8.32 1.93
C GLY A 86 -5.21 7.40 2.70
N GLN A 87 -5.28 7.44 4.04
CA GLN A 87 -4.24 6.89 4.91
C GLN A 87 -4.11 5.36 4.81
N ASP A 88 -5.20 4.63 4.59
CA ASP A 88 -5.15 3.17 4.45
C ASP A 88 -4.46 2.76 3.15
N THR A 89 -4.71 3.50 2.07
CA THR A 89 -3.97 3.37 0.81
C THR A 89 -2.48 3.74 0.97
N ILE A 90 -2.13 4.77 1.75
CA ILE A 90 -0.72 5.09 2.08
C ILE A 90 -0.06 3.99 2.92
N ASN A 91 -0.75 3.45 3.92
CA ASN A 91 -0.25 2.36 4.76
C ASN A 91 0.03 1.10 3.93
N TYR A 92 -0.85 0.81 2.98
CA TYR A 92 -0.67 -0.29 2.03
C TYR A 92 0.51 -0.05 1.08
N ALA A 93 0.64 1.15 0.49
CA ALA A 93 1.79 1.49 -0.33
C ALA A 93 3.12 1.40 0.43
N ASN A 94 3.15 1.82 1.70
CA ASN A 94 4.32 1.67 2.59
C ASN A 94 4.69 0.19 2.82
N SER A 95 3.72 -0.72 2.95
CA SER A 95 3.99 -2.14 3.21
C SER A 95 4.49 -2.91 1.98
N ILE A 96 4.12 -2.47 0.77
CA ILE A 96 4.50 -3.10 -0.50
C ILE A 96 5.74 -2.44 -1.14
N LEU A 97 5.76 -1.11 -1.24
CA LEU A 97 6.79 -0.34 -1.98
C LEU A 97 7.86 0.27 -1.06
N GLY A 98 7.72 0.08 0.26
CA GLY A 98 8.53 0.74 1.28
C GLY A 98 8.07 2.17 1.59
N ASP A 99 8.58 2.71 2.70
CA ASP A 99 8.32 4.09 3.10
C ASP A 99 9.06 5.08 2.19
N LYS A 100 8.28 5.88 1.47
CA LYS A 100 8.76 6.97 0.61
C LYS A 100 8.22 8.34 1.03
N GLY A 101 7.53 8.43 2.17
CA GLY A 101 6.75 9.60 2.56
C GLY A 101 5.60 9.88 1.58
N TRP A 102 4.81 8.85 1.22
CA TRP A 102 3.73 8.95 0.25
C TRP A 102 2.67 10.00 0.62
N THR A 103 2.26 10.79 -0.36
CA THR A 103 1.11 11.72 -0.27
C THR A 103 0.10 11.42 -1.38
N VAL A 104 -1.19 11.56 -1.08
CA VAL A 104 -2.25 11.52 -2.10
C VAL A 104 -2.24 12.84 -2.87
N LEU A 105 -2.21 12.75 -4.20
CA LEU A 105 -2.39 13.89 -5.11
C LEU A 105 -3.82 13.98 -5.67
N GLU A 106 -4.43 12.84 -5.96
CA GLU A 106 -5.78 12.69 -6.50
C GLU A 106 -6.41 11.40 -5.96
N ASP A 107 -7.72 11.41 -5.73
CA ASP A 107 -8.51 10.22 -5.49
C ASP A 107 -9.88 10.32 -6.20
N ASN A 108 -10.52 9.19 -6.45
CA ASN A 108 -11.81 9.12 -7.13
C ASN A 108 -12.86 8.26 -6.40
N TYR A 109 -12.72 8.04 -5.09
CA TYR A 109 -13.55 7.09 -4.32
C TYR A 109 -15.04 7.47 -4.23
N ASN A 110 -15.38 8.71 -4.60
CA ASN A 110 -16.76 9.20 -4.69
C ASN A 110 -17.39 9.05 -6.09
N ARG A 111 -16.68 8.45 -7.06
CA ARG A 111 -17.15 8.22 -8.44
C ARG A 111 -17.72 6.82 -8.63
N THR A 112 -18.73 6.70 -9.49
CA THR A 112 -19.39 5.43 -9.84
C THR A 112 -19.13 4.98 -11.27
N ASP A 113 -18.50 5.82 -12.08
CA ASP A 113 -18.17 5.62 -13.50
C ASP A 113 -16.71 5.16 -13.70
N SER A 114 -16.00 4.83 -12.62
CA SER A 114 -14.58 4.49 -12.63
C SER A 114 -14.24 3.54 -11.47
N ILE A 115 -13.18 2.75 -11.64
CA ILE A 115 -12.65 1.90 -10.56
C ILE A 115 -11.97 2.80 -9.53
N PRO A 116 -12.24 2.66 -8.21
CA PRO A 116 -11.63 3.51 -7.19
C PRO A 116 -10.12 3.34 -7.05
N TYR A 117 -9.38 4.45 -6.93
CA TYR A 117 -7.93 4.51 -6.74
C TYR A 117 -7.48 5.81 -6.05
N ASN A 118 -6.27 5.82 -5.48
CA ASN A 118 -5.52 7.03 -5.14
C ASN A 118 -4.28 7.14 -6.05
N LEU A 119 -3.96 8.35 -6.50
CA LEU A 119 -2.67 8.71 -7.09
C LEU A 119 -1.72 9.11 -5.96
N LEU A 120 -0.67 8.32 -5.71
CA LEU A 120 0.32 8.58 -4.67
C LEU A 120 1.63 9.10 -5.25
N GLN A 121 2.18 10.16 -4.65
CA GLN A 121 3.52 10.67 -4.92
C GLN A 121 4.46 10.43 -3.73
N GLY A 122 5.64 9.89 -4.01
CA GLY A 122 6.73 9.74 -3.05
C GLY A 122 7.63 10.96 -3.02
N THR A 123 8.33 11.18 -1.91
CA THR A 123 9.32 12.28 -1.77
C THR A 123 10.54 12.13 -2.67
N ASP A 124 10.78 10.94 -3.21
CA ASP A 124 11.79 10.64 -4.24
C ASP A 124 11.32 10.97 -5.67
N GLY A 125 10.08 11.43 -5.85
CA GLY A 125 9.46 11.69 -7.14
C GLY A 125 8.75 10.48 -7.76
N SER A 126 8.71 9.32 -7.08
CA SER A 126 7.88 8.17 -7.49
C SER A 126 6.41 8.58 -7.62
N LEU A 127 5.71 8.04 -8.61
CA LEU A 127 4.29 8.29 -8.83
C LEU A 127 3.60 6.97 -9.20
N CYS A 128 2.54 6.60 -8.48
CA CYS A 128 1.81 5.34 -8.71
C CYS A 128 0.30 5.51 -8.45
N ARG A 129 -0.52 4.67 -9.10
CA ARG A 129 -1.95 4.51 -8.79
C ARG A 129 -2.13 3.25 -7.97
N VAL A 130 -2.75 3.40 -6.80
CA VAL A 130 -3.12 2.27 -5.94
C VAL A 130 -4.64 2.14 -5.97
N TYR A 131 -5.12 1.03 -6.54
CA TYR A 131 -6.53 0.73 -6.72
C TYR A 131 -7.13 0.10 -5.46
N GLN A 132 -8.44 0.27 -5.26
CA GLN A 132 -9.15 -0.25 -4.09
C GLN A 132 -8.95 -1.75 -3.88
N ASN A 133 -8.80 -2.54 -4.94
CA ASN A 133 -8.55 -3.98 -4.85
C ASN A 133 -7.09 -4.35 -4.48
N GLY A 134 -6.23 -3.37 -4.19
CA GLY A 134 -4.82 -3.58 -3.80
C GLY A 134 -3.82 -3.68 -4.96
N VAL A 135 -4.27 -3.55 -6.21
CA VAL A 135 -3.36 -3.48 -7.37
C VAL A 135 -2.65 -2.13 -7.42
N ILE A 136 -1.36 -2.16 -7.74
CA ILE A 136 -0.53 -0.96 -7.91
C ILE A 136 -0.04 -0.89 -9.36
N LEU A 137 -0.34 0.21 -10.04
CA LEU A 137 0.22 0.55 -11.34
C LEU A 137 1.20 1.73 -11.19
N ASP A 138 2.26 1.76 -12.00
CA ASP A 138 3.04 2.98 -12.20
C ASP A 138 2.32 3.97 -13.15
N MET A 139 3.05 4.94 -13.69
CA MET A 139 2.50 5.92 -14.64
C MET A 139 2.49 5.44 -16.10
N ASP A 140 3.22 4.37 -16.42
CA ASP A 140 3.27 3.75 -17.75
C ASP A 140 2.24 2.59 -17.86
N ASP A 141 1.23 2.58 -16.98
CA ASP A 141 0.20 1.54 -16.80
C ASP A 141 0.78 0.13 -16.49
N THR A 142 2.03 0.01 -16.06
CA THR A 142 2.66 -1.27 -15.74
C THR A 142 2.26 -1.74 -14.35
N VAL A 143 1.89 -3.02 -14.21
CA VAL A 143 1.57 -3.65 -12.92
C VAL A 143 2.85 -3.78 -12.09
N VAL A 144 2.95 -2.98 -11.04
CA VAL A 144 4.05 -3.04 -10.05
C VAL A 144 3.76 -4.09 -8.98
N HIS A 145 2.49 -4.26 -8.61
CA HIS A 145 2.05 -5.24 -7.62
C HIS A 145 0.59 -5.66 -7.84
N GLN A 146 0.30 -6.92 -7.56
CA GLN A 146 -1.04 -7.48 -7.46
C GLN A 146 -1.12 -8.39 -6.21
N PRO A 147 -2.19 -8.33 -5.39
CA PRO A 147 -2.38 -9.22 -4.24
C PRO A 147 -2.78 -10.65 -4.65
#